data_AF-A0AA95KU32-F1
#
_entry.id   AF-A0AA95KU32-F1
#
_cell.length_a   1.000
_cell.length_b   1.000
_cell.length_c   1.000
_cell.angle_alpha   90.00
_cell.angle_beta   90.00
_cell.angle_gamma   90.00
#
_symmetry.space_group_name_H-M   'P 1'
#
loop_
_entity.id
_entity.type
_entity.pdbx_description
1 polymer ?
#
loop_
_entity_poly.entity_id
_entity_poly.type
_entity_poly.pdbx_seq_one_letter_code
_entity_poly.pdbx_strand_id
1 'polypeptide(L)' 'MNLSVRKASLQVDDYLDLLNLATRLGDVKWQKEILRKLEYMRHTMAEMNH' A
#
# COMPACT_ATOMS: atom_id res chain seq x y z
N MET A 1 -20.48 -4.04 -22.13
CA MET A 1 -20.00 -3.19 -21.02
C MET A 1 -18.52 -3.52 -20.82
N ASN A 2 -17.64 -2.64 -21.26
CA ASN A 2 -16.20 -2.87 -21.24
C ASN A 2 -15.74 -2.69 -19.79
N LEU A 3 -15.56 -3.79 -19.06
CA LEU A 3 -14.98 -3.83 -17.72
C LEU A 3 -13.52 -3.43 -17.87
N SER A 4 -13.29 -2.13 -18.05
CA SER A 4 -11.99 -1.52 -17.86
C SER A 4 -11.54 -1.98 -16.50
N VAL A 5 -10.56 -2.88 -16.49
CA VAL A 5 -9.70 -3.17 -15.36
C VAL A 5 -9.06 -1.84 -15.02
N ARG A 6 -9.81 -1.00 -14.30
CA ARG A 6 -9.27 0.13 -13.58
C ARG A 6 -8.34 -0.55 -12.62
N LYS A 7 -7.06 -0.63 -13.00
CA LYS A 7 -5.97 -0.89 -12.08
C LYS A 7 -6.31 -0.01 -10.89
N ALA A 8 -6.79 -0.61 -9.79
CA ALA A 8 -6.93 0.10 -8.55
C ALA A 8 -5.49 0.51 -8.26
N SER A 9 -5.16 1.73 -8.66
CA SER A 9 -3.87 2.34 -8.39
C SER A 9 -3.92 2.52 -6.89
N LEU A 10 -3.56 1.47 -6.15
CA LEU A 10 -3.47 1.48 -4.70
C LEU A 10 -2.55 2.64 -4.37
N GLN A 11 -3.17 3.74 -3.95
CA GLN A 11 -2.46 4.96 -3.62
C GLN A 11 -1.92 4.80 -2.22
N VAL A 12 -0.97 5.64 -1.85
CA VAL A 12 -0.41 5.65 -0.50
C VAL A 12 -1.53 5.78 0.55
N ASP A 13 -2.58 6.54 0.24
CA ASP A 13 -3.75 6.73 1.10
C ASP A 13 -4.49 5.42 1.43
N ASP A 14 -4.66 4.52 0.44
CA ASP A 14 -5.30 3.21 0.68
C ASP A 14 -4.49 2.34 1.65
N TYR A 15 -3.15 2.40 1.56
CA TYR A 15 -2.27 1.69 2.48
C TYR A 15 -2.29 2.30 3.89
N LEU A 16 -2.50 3.61 4.02
CA LEU A 16 -2.66 4.27 5.30
C LEU A 16 -3.99 3.88 5.97
N ASP A 17 -5.08 3.74 5.20
CA ASP A 17 -6.36 3.24 5.71
C ASP A 17 -6.25 1.78 6.19
N LEU A 18 -5.58 0.92 5.42
CA LEU A 18 -5.31 -0.45 5.84
C LEU A 18 -4.43 -0.51 7.09
N LEU A 19 -3.44 0.38 7.22
CA LEU A 19 -2.58 0.46 8.40
C LEU A 19 -3.37 0.89 9.64
N ASN A 20 -4.27 1.86 9.48
CA ASN A 20 -5.18 2.29 10.54
C ASN A 20 -6.11 1.15 10.98
N LEU A 21 -6.63 0.36 10.04
CA LEU A 21 -7.45 -0.81 10.36
C LEU A 21 -6.64 -1.88 11.10
N ALA A 22 -5.42 -2.20 10.64
CA ALA A 22 -4.52 -3.14 11.29
C ALA A 22 -4.14 -2.69 12.71
N THR A 23 -4.00 -1.37 12.92
CA THR A 23 -3.75 -0.76 14.23
C THR A 23 -4.94 -0.93 15.17
N ARG A 24 -6.16 -0.67 14.68
CA ARG A 24 -7.39 -0.85 15.46
C ARG A 24 -7.64 -2.31 15.85
N LEU A 25 -7.26 -3.25 14.99
CA LEU A 25 -7.36 -4.68 15.24
C LEU A 25 -6.24 -5.23 16.13
N GLY A 26 -5.19 -4.44 16.40
CA GLY A 26 -4.01 -4.90 17.13
C GLY A 26 -3.15 -5.91 16.37
N ASP A 27 -3.33 -6.04 15.05
CA ASP A 27 -2.56 -6.98 14.23
C ASP A 27 -1.21 -6.39 13.84
N VAL A 28 -0.22 -6.62 14.70
CA VAL A 28 1.16 -6.14 14.52
C VAL A 28 1.84 -6.79 13.31
N LYS A 29 1.45 -8.02 12.95
CA LYS A 29 2.04 -8.72 11.79
C LYS A 29 1.58 -8.04 10.52
N TRP A 30 0.28 -7.75 10.42
CA TRP A 30 -0.29 -7.08 9.25
C TRP A 30 0.21 -5.64 9.10
N GLN A 31 0.37 -4.89 10.20
CA GLN A 31 0.99 -3.56 10.19
C GLN A 31 2.40 -3.59 9.58
N LYS A 32 3.24 -4.56 9.98
CA LYS A 32 4.60 -4.71 9.45
C LYS A 32 4.61 -5.02 7.95
N GLU A 33 3.67 -5.83 7.46
CA GLU A 33 3.58 -6.14 6.03
C GLU A 33 3.18 -4.92 5.19
N ILE A 34 2.25 -4.10 5.69
CA ILE A 34 1.83 -2.86 5.02
C ILE A 34 2.99 -1.87 4.94
N LEU A 35 3.71 -1.65 6.04
CA LEU A 35 4.88 -0.77 6.07
C LEU A 35 5.97 -1.25 5.11
N ARG A 36 6.24 -2.56 5.06
CA ARG A 36 7.24 -3.13 4.13
C ARG A 36 6.86 -2.91 2.66
N LYS A 37 5.58 -3.02 2.31
CA LYS A 37 5.07 -2.72 0.97
C LYS A 37 5.20 -1.23 0.63
N LEU A 38 4.88 -0.34 1.56
CA LEU A 38 5.05 1.10 1.40
C LEU A 38 6.52 1.49 1.17
N GLU A 39 7.44 0.93 1.95
CA GLU A 39 8.88 1.14 1.76
C GLU A 39 9.35 0.65 0.39
N TYR A 40 8.93 -0.55 -0.01
CA TYR A 40 9.26 -1.10 -1.32
C TYR A 40 8.77 -0.21 -2.46
N MET A 41 7.52 0.27 -2.41
CA MET A 41 6.99 1.20 -3.41
C MET A 41 7.78 2.51 -3.46
N ARG A 42 8.21 3.04 -2.31
CA ARG A 42 9.06 4.23 -2.24
C ARG A 42 10.42 3.98 -2.89
N HIS A 43 11.04 2.83 -2.65
CA HIS A 43 12.31 2.45 -3.27
C HIS A 43 12.17 2.27 -4.79
N THR A 44 11.14 1.59 -5.26
CA THR A 44 10.89 1.42 -6.70
C THR A 44 10.64 2.76 -7.40
N MET A 45 9.92 3.69 -6.77
CA MET A 45 9.75 5.05 -7.31
C MET A 45 11.05 5.87 -7.31
N ALA A 46 11.94 5.64 -6.34
CA ALA A 46 13.24 6.31 -6.29
C ALA A 46 14.20 5.79 -7.37
N GLU A 47 14.19 4.49 -7.66
CA GLU A 47 15.02 3.86 -8.70
C GLU A 47 14.55 4.23 -10.13
N MET A 48 13.27 4.52 -10.35
CA MET A 48 12.75 4.94 -11.67
C MET A 48 13.02 6.42 -12.04
N ASN A 49 13.51 7.22 -11.09
CA ASN A 49 13.79 8.65 -11.29
C ASN A 49 15.30 8.96 -11.46
N HIS A 50 16.13 7.94 -11.69
CA HIS A 50 17.59 8.06 -11.78
C HIS A 50 18.15 7.53 -13.10
#